data_AF-A0AA89BVQ1-F1
#
_entry.id   AF-A0AA89BVQ1-F1
#
_cell.length_a   1.000
_cell.length_b   1.000
_cell.length_c   1.000
_cell.angle_alpha   90.00
_cell.angle_beta   90.00
_cell.angle_gamma   90.00
#
_symmetry.space_group_name_H-M   'P 1'
#
loop_
_entity.id
_entity.type
_entity.pdbx_description
1 polymer ?
#
loop_
_entity_poly.entity_id
_entity_poly.type
_entity_poly.pdbx_seq_one_letter_code
_entity_poly.pdbx_strand_id
1 'polypeptide(L)'
;MAYSKSVNLANAQTAVPCNVCEDDVPGEYYCKECKQTLCPHCEKNHKRVTATKNHNVVLRTQVGDLDTTILSCTDHGDQASLHCEKCNIAVCMKCVTGKHKGHDMSDLDALQKEKIVLQNDINRMQGALQTLQNKLGELLTEKKKYKKKIETILEDMENENQAAMNELRKIHKERLDNINNIQDSHMAIYEGFEVEMKTRITSYEKRESEYEDTLAKNNLPDLRILTKEQLSLSEIGSKPELPDPPIFVQGNVQTIMENLGKLHISFSPISKPLKLVSKFKCPLKGYPRICITKEGDVWLGGYESRELVMVDINGQALGRRKIQNRPWL
;
A
#
# COMPACT_ATOMS: atom_id res chain seq x y z
N MET A 1 -4.63 15.02 -17.22
CA MET A 1 -4.10 16.06 -18.12
C MET A 1 -2.67 15.69 -18.47
N ALA A 2 -2.48 14.98 -19.58
CA ALA A 2 -1.18 14.54 -20.06
C ALA A 2 -0.70 15.51 -21.15
N TYR A 3 0.41 16.20 -20.90
CA TYR A 3 1.08 17.01 -21.92
C TYR A 3 2.01 16.10 -22.72
N SER A 4 1.52 15.53 -23.82
CA SER A 4 2.34 14.92 -24.85
C SER A 4 2.75 16.00 -25.86
N LYS A 5 3.91 16.64 -25.65
CA LYS A 5 4.58 17.40 -26.71
C LYS A 5 5.36 16.40 -27.57
N SER A 6 4.71 15.87 -28.59
CA SER A 6 5.38 15.30 -29.76
C SER A 6 6.08 16.43 -30.51
N VAL A 7 7.38 16.59 -30.28
CA VAL A 7 8.22 17.42 -31.14
C VAL A 7 8.51 16.60 -32.40
N ASN A 8 7.76 16.89 -33.47
CA ASN A 8 8.13 16.51 -34.83
C ASN A 8 9.45 17.21 -35.19
N LEU A 9 10.58 16.54 -34.96
CA LEU A 9 11.82 16.85 -35.68
C LEU A 9 11.75 16.12 -37.03
N ALA A 10 11.04 16.72 -37.96
CA ALA A 10 11.23 16.40 -39.37
C ALA A 10 12.66 16.83 -39.73
N ASN A 11 13.55 15.85 -39.87
CA ASN A 11 14.85 16.00 -40.52
C ASN A 11 14.63 16.50 -41.96
N ALA A 12 14.57 17.82 -42.14
CA ALA A 12 14.81 18.43 -43.44
C ALA A 12 16.33 18.50 -43.64
N GLN A 13 16.96 17.33 -43.81
CA GLN A 13 18.31 17.27 -44.34
C GLN A 13 18.19 17.69 -45.80
N THR A 14 18.48 18.96 -46.11
CA THR A 14 18.65 19.43 -47.49
C THR A 14 19.51 18.42 -48.25
N ALA A 15 18.94 17.82 -49.29
CA ALA A 15 19.66 16.87 -50.14
C ALA A 15 20.85 17.61 -50.75
N VAL A 16 22.07 17.16 -50.46
CA VAL A 16 23.29 17.75 -51.03
C VAL A 16 23.48 17.12 -52.40
N PRO A 17 23.59 17.89 -53.50
CA PRO A 17 23.72 17.34 -54.83
C PRO A 17 25.11 16.70 -55.05
N CYS A 18 25.21 15.85 -56.07
CA CYS A 18 26.48 15.33 -56.55
C CYS A 18 27.35 16.46 -57.10
N ASN A 19 28.65 16.46 -56.79
CA ASN A 19 29.59 17.47 -57.31
C ASN A 19 30.21 17.11 -58.68
N VAL A 20 29.95 15.91 -59.19
CA VAL A 20 30.68 15.32 -60.33
C VAL A 20 29.82 15.15 -61.58
N CYS A 21 28.51 15.05 -61.45
CA CYS A 21 27.59 15.02 -62.58
C CYS A 21 26.78 16.32 -62.65
N GLU A 22 26.38 16.70 -63.87
CA GLU A 22 25.52 17.86 -64.12
C GLU A 22 24.04 17.57 -63.80
N ASP A 23 23.72 16.31 -63.51
CA ASP A 23 22.40 15.88 -63.05
C ASP A 23 22.19 16.31 -61.59
N ASP A 24 21.03 16.91 -61.27
CA ASP A 24 20.62 17.31 -59.92
C ASP A 24 20.21 16.10 -59.07
N VAL A 25 21.11 15.12 -58.96
CA VAL A 25 20.92 13.88 -58.21
C VAL A 25 21.54 13.96 -56.82
N PRO A 26 20.88 13.39 -55.79
CA PRO A 26 21.41 13.38 -54.43
C PRO A 26 22.78 12.68 -54.31
N GLY A 27 23.72 13.35 -53.66
CA GLY A 27 25.00 12.78 -53.26
C GLY A 27 24.88 11.97 -51.97
N GLU A 28 24.87 10.64 -52.08
CA GLU A 28 24.78 9.71 -50.96
C GLU A 28 26.14 9.36 -50.35
N TYR A 29 27.22 9.55 -51.12
CA TYR A 29 28.58 9.16 -50.77
C TYR A 29 29.50 10.37 -50.70
N TYR A 30 30.56 10.27 -49.89
CA TYR A 30 31.58 11.31 -49.75
C TYR A 30 32.98 10.69 -49.86
N CYS A 31 33.81 11.24 -50.76
CA CYS A 31 35.21 10.87 -50.86
C CYS A 31 36.06 11.78 -49.97
N LYS A 32 36.81 11.21 -49.02
CA LYS A 32 37.60 11.99 -48.05
C LYS A 32 38.79 12.71 -48.69
N GLU A 33 39.39 12.12 -49.71
CA GLU A 33 40.57 12.64 -50.40
C GLU A 33 40.20 13.72 -51.41
N CYS A 34 39.12 13.51 -52.18
CA CYS A 34 38.65 14.49 -53.17
C CYS A 34 37.75 15.56 -52.57
N LYS A 35 37.25 15.36 -51.35
CA LYS A 35 36.28 16.23 -50.65
C LYS A 35 35.02 16.53 -51.47
N GLN A 36 34.55 15.55 -52.21
CA GLN A 36 33.39 15.66 -53.11
C GLN A 36 32.26 14.73 -52.69
N THR A 37 31.02 15.19 -52.80
CA THR A 37 29.81 14.35 -52.74
C THR A 37 29.56 13.67 -54.07
N LEU A 38 29.31 12.37 -54.01
CA LEU A 38 29.13 11.50 -55.16
C LEU A 38 27.74 10.84 -55.07
N CYS A 39 27.00 10.86 -56.17
CA CYS A 39 25.83 10.00 -56.33
C CYS A 39 26.28 8.53 -56.49
N PRO A 40 25.37 7.54 -56.38
CA PRO A 40 25.71 6.13 -56.53
C PRO A 40 26.41 5.78 -57.86
N HIS A 41 26.15 6.53 -58.94
CA HIS A 41 26.81 6.33 -60.22
C HIS A 41 28.25 6.88 -60.22
N CYS A 42 28.42 8.11 -59.73
CA CYS A 42 29.73 8.75 -59.64
C CYS A 42 30.65 8.02 -58.65
N GLU A 43 30.14 7.47 -57.55
CA GLU A 43 30.92 6.65 -56.61
C GLU A 43 31.56 5.42 -57.29
N LYS A 44 30.79 4.70 -58.11
CA LYS A 44 31.27 3.53 -58.82
C LYS A 44 32.36 3.89 -59.83
N ASN A 45 32.17 4.98 -60.56
CA ASN A 45 33.17 5.46 -61.51
C ASN A 45 34.43 5.95 -60.79
N HIS A 46 34.26 6.64 -59.65
CA HIS A 46 35.35 7.10 -58.79
C HIS A 46 36.25 5.95 -58.33
N LYS A 47 35.67 4.79 -58.01
CA LYS A 47 36.43 3.59 -57.63
C LYS A 47 37.08 2.84 -58.81
N ARG A 48 36.69 3.14 -60.05
CA ARG A 48 37.22 2.51 -61.27
C ARG A 48 38.38 3.28 -61.89
N VAL A 49 38.38 4.60 -61.77
CA VAL A 49 39.42 5.47 -62.34
C VAL A 49 40.73 5.28 -61.59
N THR A 50 41.84 5.06 -62.31
CA THR A 50 43.14 4.70 -61.73
C THR A 50 43.66 5.71 -60.71
N ALA A 51 43.33 7.00 -60.87
CA ALA A 51 43.73 8.07 -59.96
C ALA A 51 42.96 8.04 -58.62
N THR A 52 41.71 7.59 -58.62
CA THR A 52 40.80 7.71 -57.47
C THR A 52 40.35 6.37 -56.90
N LYS A 53 40.75 5.25 -57.52
CA LYS A 53 40.35 3.88 -57.14
C LYS A 53 40.67 3.49 -55.70
N ASN A 54 41.71 4.10 -55.12
CA ASN A 54 42.16 3.82 -53.75
C ASN A 54 41.65 4.85 -52.74
N HIS A 55 40.82 5.80 -53.14
CA HIS A 55 40.27 6.82 -52.24
C HIS A 55 39.23 6.22 -51.30
N ASN A 56 39.19 6.71 -50.07
CA ASN A 56 38.25 6.32 -49.04
C ASN A 56 36.90 7.02 -49.25
N VAL A 57 35.96 6.27 -49.83
CA VAL A 57 34.58 6.72 -50.05
C VAL A 57 33.66 6.08 -49.00
N VAL A 58 32.97 6.92 -48.22
CA VAL A 58 32.05 6.52 -47.15
C VAL A 58 30.63 7.03 -47.43
N LEU A 59 29.63 6.41 -46.80
CA LEU A 59 28.27 6.95 -46.80
C LEU A 59 28.25 8.30 -46.09
N ARG A 60 27.52 9.28 -46.65
CA ARG A 60 27.42 10.62 -46.08
C ARG A 60 26.85 10.61 -44.65
N THR A 61 25.94 9.69 -44.34
CA THR A 61 25.39 9.48 -42.98
C THR A 61 26.40 8.87 -42.00
N GLN A 62 27.46 8.24 -42.49
CA GLN A 62 28.56 7.69 -41.68
C GLN A 62 29.69 8.71 -41.47
N VAL A 63 29.58 9.89 -42.08
CA VAL A 63 30.38 11.08 -41.72
C VAL A 63 29.76 11.74 -40.47
N GLY A 64 29.36 10.92 -39.49
CA GLY A 64 29.03 11.40 -38.15
C GLY A 64 30.31 11.79 -37.43
N ASP A 65 30.33 13.01 -36.89
CA ASP A 65 31.36 13.57 -35.99
C ASP A 65 32.74 13.92 -36.55
N LEU A 66 32.90 13.99 -37.88
CA LEU A 66 34.03 14.66 -38.54
C LEU A 66 33.58 15.86 -39.37
N ASP A 67 32.53 16.52 -38.90
CA ASP A 67 32.20 17.87 -39.34
C ASP A 67 33.13 18.87 -38.65
N THR A 68 34.43 18.76 -38.94
CA THR A 68 35.11 19.97 -39.39
C THR A 68 34.50 20.27 -40.76
N THR A 69 33.25 20.78 -40.79
CA THR A 69 32.92 21.72 -41.84
C THR A 69 34.02 22.75 -41.68
N ILE A 70 34.98 22.76 -42.60
CA ILE A 70 35.91 23.88 -42.70
C ILE A 70 34.98 25.04 -42.95
N LEU A 71 34.64 25.77 -41.88
CA LEU A 71 33.68 26.87 -41.95
C LEU A 71 34.35 27.87 -42.88
N SER A 72 33.87 28.00 -44.10
CA SER A 72 34.43 28.96 -45.03
C SER A 72 33.86 30.34 -44.69
N CYS A 73 34.72 31.34 -44.66
CA CYS A 73 34.31 32.72 -44.53
C CYS A 73 33.39 33.07 -45.71
N THR A 74 32.17 33.51 -45.40
CA THR A 74 31.15 33.86 -46.41
C THR A 74 31.61 34.99 -47.33
N ASP A 75 32.47 35.88 -46.83
CA ASP A 75 32.91 37.08 -47.55
C ASP A 75 34.14 36.83 -48.44
N HIS A 76 34.98 35.85 -48.10
CA HIS A 76 36.30 35.67 -48.74
C HIS A 76 36.56 34.25 -49.26
N GLY A 77 35.70 33.27 -48.93
CA GLY A 77 35.87 31.87 -49.30
C GLY A 77 37.02 31.14 -48.59
N ASP A 78 37.89 31.85 -47.86
CA ASP A 78 38.97 31.28 -47.06
C ASP A 78 38.42 30.50 -45.85
N GLN A 79 39.20 29.57 -45.31
CA GLN A 79 38.87 28.90 -44.03
C GLN A 79 38.76 29.93 -42.89
N ALA A 80 37.62 29.90 -42.20
CA ALA A 80 37.40 30.61 -40.95
C ALA A 80 38.01 29.81 -39.80
N SER A 81 38.70 30.52 -38.92
CA SER A 81 39.38 29.97 -37.74
C SER A 81 39.04 30.73 -36.46
N LEU A 82 38.29 31.83 -36.56
CA LEU A 82 37.96 32.71 -35.46
C LEU A 82 36.46 33.04 -35.46
N HIS A 83 35.88 33.21 -34.29
CA HIS A 83 34.51 33.68 -34.10
C HIS A 83 34.54 35.12 -33.63
N CYS A 84 33.84 36.01 -34.32
CA CYS A 84 33.70 37.39 -33.88
C CYS A 84 32.57 37.48 -32.86
N GLU A 85 32.90 37.74 -31.60
CA GLU A 85 31.94 37.75 -30.48
C GLU A 85 30.85 38.80 -30.67
N LYS A 86 31.24 40.00 -31.11
CA LYS A 86 30.30 41.11 -31.33
C LYS A 86 29.33 40.86 -32.50
N CYS A 87 29.77 40.14 -33.53
CA CYS A 87 28.96 39.89 -34.73
C CYS A 87 28.31 38.49 -34.74
N ASN A 88 28.70 37.63 -33.79
CA ASN A 88 28.29 36.24 -33.65
C ASN A 88 28.41 35.40 -34.94
N ILE A 89 29.53 35.55 -35.67
CA ILE A 89 29.80 34.81 -36.91
C ILE A 89 31.24 34.31 -36.99
N ALA A 90 31.45 33.21 -37.71
CA ALA A 90 32.78 32.68 -38.04
C ALA A 90 33.44 33.53 -39.14
N VAL A 91 34.70 33.90 -38.94
CA VAL A 91 35.47 34.81 -39.81
C VAL A 91 36.88 34.28 -40.09
N CYS A 92 37.43 34.61 -41.26
CA CYS A 92 38.85 34.37 -41.57
C CYS A 92 39.73 35.56 -41.15
N MET A 93 41.05 35.40 -41.18
CA MET A 93 41.99 36.47 -40.81
C MET A 93 41.82 37.77 -41.61
N LYS A 94 41.41 37.68 -42.89
CA LYS A 94 41.15 38.88 -43.73
C LYS A 94 39.98 39.70 -43.18
N CYS A 95 38.92 39.04 -42.69
CA CYS A 95 37.80 39.71 -42.01
C CYS A 95 38.24 40.41 -40.73
N VAL A 96 39.12 39.79 -39.93
CA VAL A 96 39.65 40.36 -38.69
C VAL A 96 40.45 41.63 -38.96
N THR A 97 41.27 41.66 -40.01
CA THR A 97 42.03 42.86 -40.39
C THR A 97 41.18 43.92 -41.11
N GLY A 98 39.98 43.55 -41.59
CA GLY A 98 39.08 44.39 -42.38
C GLY A 98 37.80 44.74 -41.61
N LYS A 99 36.67 44.18 -42.05
CA LYS A 99 35.32 44.52 -41.55
C LYS A 99 35.14 44.32 -40.04
N HIS A 100 35.90 43.42 -39.42
CA HIS A 100 35.80 43.10 -37.99
C HIS A 100 37.01 43.59 -37.19
N LYS A 101 37.75 44.58 -37.71
CA LYS A 101 38.90 45.16 -37.02
C LYS A 101 38.49 45.81 -35.70
N GLY A 102 39.11 45.36 -34.61
CA GLY A 102 38.83 45.84 -33.26
C GLY A 102 37.63 45.20 -32.57
N HIS A 103 37.03 44.17 -33.15
CA HIS A 103 36.08 43.31 -32.44
C HIS A 103 36.82 42.18 -31.72
N ASP A 104 36.26 41.71 -30.60
CA ASP A 104 36.78 40.55 -29.87
C ASP A 104 36.59 39.26 -30.67
N MET A 105 37.59 38.39 -30.61
CA MET A 105 37.67 37.13 -31.35
C MET A 105 37.89 35.97 -30.40
N SER A 106 37.12 34.91 -30.59
CA SER A 106 37.31 33.62 -29.91
C SER A 106 37.78 32.56 -30.88
N ASP A 107 38.52 31.58 -30.37
CA ASP A 107 38.96 30.43 -31.14
C ASP A 107 37.77 29.51 -31.46
N LEU A 108 37.54 29.26 -32.75
CA LEU A 108 36.45 28.37 -33.19
C LEU A 108 36.68 26.94 -32.72
N ASP A 109 37.93 26.47 -32.63
CA ASP A 109 38.23 25.13 -32.17
C ASP A 109 37.92 24.97 -30.67
N ALA A 110 38.11 26.03 -29.88
CA ALA A 110 37.73 26.07 -28.47
C ALA A 110 36.20 26.01 -28.31
N LEU A 111 35.45 26.83 -29.06
CA LEU A 111 33.98 26.82 -29.04
C LEU A 111 33.40 25.47 -29.49
N GLN A 112 34.01 24.83 -30.48
CA GLN A 112 33.60 23.49 -30.92
C GLN A 112 33.84 22.42 -29.83
N LYS A 113 34.94 22.52 -29.07
CA LYS A 113 35.18 21.64 -27.90
C LYS A 113 34.13 21.87 -26.81
N GLU A 114 33.79 23.11 -26.50
CA GLU A 114 32.73 23.44 -25.53
C GLU A 114 31.37 22.88 -25.96
N LYS A 115 31.02 22.97 -27.25
CA LYS A 115 29.82 22.34 -27.81
C LYS A 115 29.81 20.83 -27.56
N ILE A 116 30.94 20.13 -27.77
CA ILE A 116 31.05 18.69 -27.50
C ILE A 116 30.84 18.40 -26.00
N VAL A 117 31.40 19.23 -25.11
CA VAL A 117 31.19 19.09 -23.65
C VAL A 117 29.71 19.22 -23.31
N LEU A 118 29.01 20.22 -23.84
CA LEU A 118 27.56 20.40 -23.62
C LEU A 118 26.75 19.22 -24.18
N GLN A 119 27.12 18.70 -25.36
CA GLN A 119 26.45 17.55 -25.94
C GLN A 119 26.61 16.29 -25.08
N ASN A 120 27.81 16.07 -24.53
CA ASN A 120 28.08 14.99 -23.58
C ASN A 120 27.29 15.16 -22.28
N ASP A 121 27.16 16.39 -21.78
CA ASP A 121 26.35 16.69 -20.61
C ASP A 121 24.86 16.43 -20.85
N ILE A 122 24.33 16.80 -22.01
CA ILE A 122 22.95 16.47 -22.41
C ILE A 122 22.74 14.95 -22.39
N ASN A 123 23.64 14.19 -23.00
CA ASN A 123 23.56 12.72 -23.03
C ASN A 123 23.59 12.12 -21.60
N ARG A 124 24.46 12.66 -20.73
CA ARG A 124 24.55 12.26 -19.32
C ARG A 124 23.26 12.58 -18.55
N MET A 125 22.70 13.77 -18.75
CA MET A 125 21.44 14.19 -18.13
C MET A 125 20.27 13.32 -18.61
N GLN A 126 20.22 12.95 -19.89
CA GLN A 126 19.20 12.04 -20.43
C GLN A 126 19.29 10.66 -19.76
N GLY A 127 20.49 10.11 -19.57
CA GLY A 127 20.69 8.85 -18.84
C GLY A 127 20.26 8.94 -17.37
N ALA A 128 20.57 10.06 -16.70
CA ALA A 128 20.13 10.31 -15.33
C ALA A 128 18.60 10.44 -15.21
N LEU A 129 17.95 11.13 -16.15
CA LEU A 129 16.50 11.25 -16.22
C LEU A 129 15.83 9.88 -16.38
N GLN A 130 16.33 9.05 -17.30
CA GLN A 130 15.81 7.69 -17.49
C GLN A 130 15.95 6.85 -16.20
N THR A 131 17.09 6.95 -15.52
CA THR A 131 17.33 6.26 -14.26
C THR A 131 16.34 6.71 -13.17
N LEU A 132 16.09 8.01 -13.05
CA LEU A 132 15.13 8.55 -12.08
C LEU A 132 13.70 8.16 -12.41
N GLN A 133 13.31 8.13 -13.68
CA GLN A 133 12.00 7.66 -14.12
C GLN A 133 11.78 6.19 -13.76
N ASN A 134 12.78 5.32 -13.97
CA ASN A 134 12.71 3.91 -13.59
C ASN A 134 12.54 3.75 -12.06
N LYS A 135 13.37 4.44 -11.27
CA LYS A 135 13.28 4.44 -9.79
C LYS A 135 11.93 4.94 -9.30
N LEU A 136 11.35 5.95 -9.96
CA LEU A 136 10.02 6.45 -9.62
C LEU A 136 8.95 5.39 -9.91
N GLY A 137 9.05 4.68 -11.04
CA GLY A 137 8.16 3.57 -11.38
C GLY A 137 8.20 2.44 -10.35
N GLU A 138 9.42 2.03 -9.94
CA GLU A 138 9.62 1.04 -8.87
C GLU A 138 9.00 1.49 -7.55
N LEU A 139 9.25 2.73 -7.13
CA LEU A 139 8.70 3.30 -5.89
C LEU A 139 7.16 3.32 -5.91
N LEU A 140 6.55 3.74 -7.02
CA LEU A 140 5.09 3.76 -7.16
C LEU A 140 4.50 2.34 -7.12
N THR A 141 5.23 1.37 -7.66
CA THR A 141 4.84 -0.04 -7.64
C THR A 141 4.90 -0.60 -6.22
N GLU A 142 5.98 -0.34 -5.48
CA GLU A 142 6.11 -0.73 -4.08
C GLU A 142 5.07 -0.05 -3.19
N LYS A 143 4.78 1.24 -3.42
CA LYS A 143 3.69 1.96 -2.73
C LYS A 143 2.34 1.28 -2.95
N LYS A 144 2.04 0.85 -4.18
CA LYS A 144 0.79 0.14 -4.50
C LYS A 144 0.74 -1.23 -3.82
N LYS A 145 1.84 -1.99 -3.83
CA LYS A 145 1.94 -3.29 -3.13
C LYS A 145 1.75 -3.13 -1.63
N TYR A 146 2.37 -2.12 -1.02
CA TYR A 146 2.20 -1.81 0.41
C TYR A 146 0.74 -1.54 0.74
N LYS A 147 0.07 -0.66 -0.03
CA LYS A 147 -1.35 -0.37 0.18
C LYS A 147 -2.21 -1.64 0.11
N LYS A 148 -2.00 -2.47 -0.91
CA LYS A 148 -2.72 -3.74 -1.07
C LYS A 148 -2.48 -4.70 0.09
N LYS A 149 -1.24 -4.81 0.59
CA LYS A 149 -0.94 -5.63 1.77
C LYS A 149 -1.71 -5.17 3.00
N ILE A 150 -1.80 -3.86 3.24
CA ILE A 150 -2.59 -3.31 4.34
C ILE A 150 -4.08 -3.62 4.15
N GLU A 151 -4.62 -3.45 2.94
CA GLU A 151 -6.02 -3.80 2.64
C GLU A 151 -6.31 -5.28 2.93
N THR A 152 -5.44 -6.19 2.51
CA THR A 152 -5.56 -7.63 2.81
C THR A 152 -5.51 -7.91 4.32
N ILE A 153 -4.59 -7.29 5.05
CA ILE A 153 -4.52 -7.46 6.52
C ILE A 153 -5.82 -7.01 7.19
N LEU A 154 -6.41 -5.89 6.75
CA LEU A 154 -7.68 -5.40 7.29
C LEU A 154 -8.83 -6.38 6.98
N GLU A 155 -8.87 -6.93 5.77
CA GLU A 155 -9.87 -7.92 5.37
C GLU A 155 -9.73 -9.23 6.18
N ASP A 156 -8.51 -9.73 6.36
CA ASP A 156 -8.24 -10.93 7.17
C ASP A 156 -8.68 -10.72 8.63
N MET A 157 -8.39 -9.55 9.21
CA MET A 157 -8.81 -9.21 10.57
C MET A 157 -10.34 -9.19 10.73
N GLU A 158 -11.05 -8.61 9.75
CA GLU A 158 -12.52 -8.54 9.80
C GLU A 158 -13.15 -9.94 9.63
N ASN A 159 -12.60 -10.74 8.71
CA ASN A 159 -13.04 -12.12 8.49
C ASN A 159 -12.86 -12.99 9.74
N GLU A 160 -11.71 -12.87 10.43
CA GLU A 160 -11.45 -13.58 11.69
C GLU A 160 -12.43 -13.15 12.78
N ASN A 161 -12.65 -11.84 12.94
CA ASN A 161 -13.61 -11.31 13.91
C ASN A 161 -15.03 -11.84 13.65
N GLN A 162 -15.48 -11.81 12.39
CA GLN A 162 -16.81 -12.33 12.03
C GLN A 162 -16.92 -13.84 12.28
N ALA A 163 -15.88 -14.62 11.99
CA ALA A 163 -15.83 -16.05 12.27
C ALA A 163 -15.93 -16.34 13.78
N ALA A 164 -15.14 -15.64 14.60
CA ALA A 164 -15.17 -15.78 16.06
C ALA A 164 -16.56 -15.43 16.62
N MET A 165 -17.17 -14.33 16.15
CA MET A 165 -18.52 -13.93 16.57
C MET A 165 -19.59 -14.95 16.18
N ASN A 166 -19.46 -15.61 15.02
CA ASN A 166 -20.39 -16.64 14.59
C ASN A 166 -20.31 -17.90 15.47
N GLU A 167 -19.10 -18.35 15.82
CA GLU A 167 -18.92 -19.48 16.73
C GLU A 167 -19.46 -19.19 18.13
N LEU A 168 -19.22 -17.98 18.67
CA LEU A 168 -19.80 -17.58 19.96
C LEU A 168 -21.34 -17.57 19.93
N ARG A 169 -21.94 -17.08 18.84
CA ARG A 169 -23.40 -17.13 18.66
C ARG A 169 -23.92 -18.56 18.60
N LYS A 170 -23.21 -19.46 17.92
CA LYS A 170 -23.58 -20.87 17.81
C LYS A 170 -23.57 -21.56 19.18
N ILE A 171 -22.48 -21.42 19.94
CA ILE A 171 -22.37 -21.96 21.30
C ILE A 171 -23.47 -21.39 22.21
N HIS A 172 -23.73 -20.09 22.12
CA HIS A 172 -24.80 -19.45 22.90
C HIS A 172 -26.18 -20.04 22.56
N LYS A 173 -26.47 -20.21 21.27
CA LYS A 173 -27.72 -20.83 20.81
C LYS A 173 -27.86 -22.26 21.30
N GLU A 174 -26.82 -23.09 21.15
CA GLU A 174 -26.83 -24.48 21.64
C GLU A 174 -27.11 -24.55 23.15
N ARG A 175 -26.54 -23.64 23.95
CA ARG A 175 -26.81 -23.58 25.39
C ARG A 175 -28.24 -23.17 25.71
N LEU A 176 -28.81 -22.22 24.95
CA LEU A 176 -30.21 -21.83 25.09
C LEU A 176 -31.16 -22.97 24.71
N ASP A 177 -30.88 -23.66 23.61
CA ASP A 177 -31.67 -24.81 23.18
C ASP A 177 -31.61 -25.92 24.23
N ASN A 178 -30.44 -26.18 24.81
CA ASN A 178 -30.27 -27.16 25.89
C ASN A 178 -31.07 -26.82 27.16
N ILE A 179 -31.04 -25.57 27.63
CA ILE A 179 -31.80 -25.18 28.84
C ILE A 179 -33.31 -25.26 28.60
N ASN A 180 -33.77 -24.85 27.42
CA ASN A 180 -35.19 -24.97 27.05
C ASN A 180 -35.63 -26.44 27.01
N ASN A 181 -34.83 -27.32 26.41
CA ASN A 181 -35.13 -28.75 26.37
C ASN A 181 -35.18 -29.39 27.77
N ILE A 182 -34.24 -29.02 28.65
CA ILE A 182 -34.25 -29.48 30.05
C ILE A 182 -35.52 -28.97 30.75
N GLN A 183 -35.86 -27.69 30.59
CA GLN A 183 -37.07 -27.10 31.15
C GLN A 183 -38.32 -27.85 30.68
N ASP A 184 -38.48 -28.08 29.38
CA ASP A 184 -39.62 -28.81 28.83
C ASP A 184 -39.70 -30.23 29.40
N SER A 185 -38.56 -30.93 29.52
CA SER A 185 -38.53 -32.27 30.10
C SER A 185 -38.93 -32.28 31.58
N HIS A 186 -38.46 -31.31 32.37
CA HIS A 186 -38.81 -31.20 33.78
C HIS A 186 -40.29 -30.84 33.95
N MET A 187 -40.81 -29.90 33.15
CA MET A 187 -42.22 -29.52 33.18
C MET A 187 -43.14 -30.71 32.88
N ALA A 188 -42.80 -31.55 31.90
CA ALA A 188 -43.57 -32.76 31.61
C ALA A 188 -43.63 -33.74 32.82
N ILE A 189 -42.56 -33.83 33.60
CA ILE A 189 -42.54 -34.64 34.83
C ILE A 189 -43.48 -34.04 35.89
N TYR A 190 -43.44 -32.71 36.09
CA TYR A 190 -44.34 -32.02 37.00
C TYR A 190 -45.82 -32.19 36.60
N GLU A 191 -46.14 -32.00 35.31
CA GLU A 191 -47.49 -32.19 34.77
C GLU A 191 -47.97 -33.64 34.95
N GLY A 192 -47.09 -34.62 34.74
CA GLY A 192 -47.38 -36.03 34.98
C GLY A 192 -47.75 -36.31 36.45
N PHE A 193 -46.95 -35.82 37.39
CA PHE A 193 -47.27 -35.95 38.82
C PHE A 193 -48.54 -35.19 39.22
N GLU A 194 -48.78 -34.02 38.64
CA GLU A 194 -50.00 -33.26 38.91
C GLU A 194 -51.25 -34.04 38.49
N VAL A 195 -51.23 -34.66 37.29
CA VAL A 195 -52.33 -35.50 36.79
C VAL A 195 -52.52 -36.75 37.67
N GLU A 196 -51.44 -37.42 38.07
CA GLU A 196 -51.49 -38.57 38.96
C GLU A 196 -52.15 -38.20 40.30
N MET A 197 -51.67 -37.13 40.93
CA MET A 197 -52.18 -36.69 42.23
C MET A 197 -53.64 -36.27 42.17
N LYS A 198 -54.04 -35.52 41.13
CA LYS A 198 -55.46 -35.16 40.91
C LYS A 198 -56.34 -36.40 40.76
N THR A 199 -55.88 -37.40 40.00
CA THR A 199 -56.62 -38.65 39.79
C THR A 199 -56.78 -39.42 41.10
N ARG A 200 -55.73 -39.50 41.92
CA ARG A 200 -55.78 -40.14 43.24
C ARG A 200 -56.73 -39.40 44.19
N ILE A 201 -56.67 -38.07 44.23
CA ILE A 201 -57.58 -37.23 45.03
C ILE A 201 -59.03 -37.53 44.65
N THR A 202 -59.39 -37.44 43.38
CA THR A 202 -60.76 -37.75 42.92
C THR A 202 -61.19 -39.19 43.24
N SER A 203 -60.25 -40.15 43.17
CA SER A 203 -60.55 -41.54 43.54
C SER A 203 -60.82 -41.73 45.04
N TYR A 204 -60.17 -40.95 45.89
CA TYR A 204 -60.37 -40.99 47.34
C TYR A 204 -61.63 -40.23 47.75
N GLU A 205 -61.89 -39.05 47.18
CA GLU A 205 -63.14 -38.30 47.38
C GLU A 205 -64.37 -39.15 47.04
N LYS A 206 -64.30 -39.94 45.95
CA LYS A 206 -65.38 -40.85 45.58
C LYS A 206 -65.59 -41.96 46.63
N ARG A 207 -64.53 -42.60 47.11
CA ARG A 207 -64.62 -43.64 48.15
C ARG A 207 -65.13 -43.08 49.47
N GLU A 208 -64.67 -41.89 49.84
CA GLU A 208 -65.15 -41.17 51.02
C GLU A 208 -66.67 -40.98 50.96
N SER A 209 -67.19 -40.45 49.84
CA SER A 209 -68.63 -40.31 49.63
C SER A 209 -69.40 -41.64 49.69
N GLU A 210 -68.86 -42.72 49.10
CA GLU A 210 -69.45 -44.07 49.18
C GLU A 210 -69.50 -44.61 50.63
N TYR A 211 -68.46 -44.35 51.42
CA TYR A 211 -68.38 -44.77 52.82
C TYR A 211 -69.37 -43.99 53.69
N GLU A 212 -69.46 -42.67 53.50
CA GLU A 212 -70.42 -41.80 54.19
C GLU A 212 -71.87 -42.24 53.92
N ASP A 213 -72.21 -42.49 52.65
CA ASP A 213 -73.53 -42.97 52.24
C ASP A 213 -73.90 -44.32 52.88
N THR A 214 -72.95 -45.25 52.94
CA THR A 214 -73.15 -46.58 53.52
C THR A 214 -73.34 -46.50 55.03
N LEU A 215 -72.55 -45.65 55.71
CA LEU A 215 -72.71 -45.35 57.13
C LEU A 215 -74.08 -44.74 57.44
N ALA A 216 -74.53 -43.77 56.63
CA ALA A 216 -75.83 -43.13 56.81
C ALA A 216 -77.01 -44.11 56.65
N LYS A 217 -76.89 -45.10 55.75
CA LYS A 217 -77.90 -46.14 55.52
C LYS A 217 -77.88 -47.27 56.56
N ASN A 218 -76.85 -47.34 57.40
CA ASN A 218 -76.68 -48.33 58.49
C ASN A 218 -76.71 -49.80 58.01
N ASN A 219 -76.19 -50.08 56.80
CA ASN A 219 -76.22 -51.41 56.19
C ASN A 219 -75.08 -52.30 56.73
N LEU A 220 -75.36 -53.07 57.80
CA LEU A 220 -74.36 -53.84 58.55
C LEU A 220 -73.50 -54.83 57.71
N PRO A 221 -74.03 -55.58 56.72
CA PRO A 221 -73.22 -56.39 55.81
C PRO A 221 -72.18 -55.59 55.01
N ASP A 222 -72.59 -54.47 54.41
CA ASP A 222 -71.70 -53.65 53.56
C ASP A 222 -70.60 -52.98 54.39
N LEU A 223 -70.93 -52.51 55.61
CA LEU A 223 -69.95 -51.98 56.56
C LEU A 223 -68.86 -52.99 56.95
N ARG A 224 -69.22 -54.28 57.04
CA ARG A 224 -68.26 -55.36 57.32
C ARG A 224 -67.33 -55.66 56.14
N ILE A 225 -67.73 -55.33 54.91
CA ILE A 225 -66.87 -55.45 53.72
C ILE A 225 -65.89 -54.27 53.68
N LEU A 226 -66.39 -53.04 53.84
CA LEU A 226 -65.58 -51.82 53.79
C LEU A 226 -64.48 -51.78 54.88
N THR A 227 -64.78 -52.30 56.07
CA THR A 227 -63.79 -52.42 57.17
C THR A 227 -62.64 -53.37 56.87
N LYS A 228 -62.79 -54.31 55.94
CA LYS A 228 -61.70 -55.18 55.46
C LYS A 228 -60.88 -54.54 54.35
N GLU A 229 -61.44 -53.57 53.65
CA GLU A 229 -60.82 -52.83 52.54
C GLU A 229 -60.21 -51.49 53.00
N GLN A 230 -60.05 -51.30 54.31
CA GLN A 230 -59.58 -50.06 54.88
C GLN A 230 -58.17 -49.71 54.38
N LEU A 231 -58.03 -48.51 53.80
CA LEU A 231 -56.78 -48.02 53.21
C LEU A 231 -55.65 -47.89 54.23
N SER A 232 -54.44 -48.30 53.83
CA SER A 232 -53.24 -48.04 54.61
C SER A 232 -52.75 -46.61 54.39
N LEU A 233 -52.57 -45.84 55.47
CA LEU A 233 -52.02 -44.48 55.41
C LEU A 233 -50.58 -44.42 54.88
N SER A 234 -49.84 -45.54 54.93
CA SER A 234 -48.47 -45.62 54.38
C SER A 234 -48.42 -45.49 52.86
N GLU A 235 -49.51 -45.81 52.15
CA GLU A 235 -49.61 -45.73 50.68
C GLU A 235 -49.83 -44.30 50.18
N ILE A 236 -50.19 -43.37 51.07
CA ILE A 236 -50.57 -41.99 50.75
C ILE A 236 -49.37 -41.04 50.79
N GLY A 237 -48.32 -41.37 51.55
CA GLY A 237 -47.27 -40.41 51.95
C GLY A 237 -45.94 -40.44 51.20
N SER A 238 -45.78 -41.25 50.14
CA SER A 238 -44.50 -41.27 49.41
C SER A 238 -44.29 -39.96 48.64
N LYS A 239 -43.30 -39.16 49.08
CA LYS A 239 -42.90 -37.92 48.40
C LYS A 239 -42.40 -38.23 46.98
N PRO A 240 -42.89 -37.52 45.94
CA PRO A 240 -42.38 -37.71 44.59
C PRO A 240 -40.92 -37.24 44.48
N GLU A 241 -40.10 -37.99 43.75
CA GLU A 241 -38.76 -37.58 43.35
C GLU A 241 -38.86 -36.59 42.19
N LEU A 242 -38.44 -35.34 42.43
CA LEU A 242 -38.50 -34.26 41.46
C LEU A 242 -37.10 -33.96 40.91
N PRO A 243 -36.97 -33.55 39.64
CA PRO A 243 -35.68 -33.23 39.06
C PRO A 243 -35.08 -31.94 39.63
N ASP A 244 -33.77 -31.94 39.84
CA ASP A 244 -33.03 -30.76 40.28
C ASP A 244 -32.85 -29.74 39.14
N PRO A 245 -32.98 -28.42 39.40
CA PRO A 245 -32.71 -27.40 38.40
C PRO A 245 -31.25 -27.40 37.91
N PRO A 246 -31.00 -27.09 36.63
CA PRO A 246 -29.65 -26.97 36.11
C PRO A 246 -28.91 -25.75 36.68
N ILE A 247 -27.59 -25.89 36.87
CA ILE A 247 -26.72 -24.84 37.42
C ILE A 247 -25.89 -24.22 36.30
N PHE A 248 -25.89 -22.89 36.21
CA PHE A 248 -25.01 -22.17 35.29
C PHE A 248 -23.65 -21.90 35.92
N VAL A 249 -22.58 -22.40 35.28
CA VAL A 249 -21.20 -22.13 35.67
C VAL A 249 -20.58 -21.12 34.70
N GLN A 250 -20.09 -20.00 35.24
CA GLN A 250 -19.47 -18.95 34.44
C GLN A 250 -18.11 -19.38 33.88
N GLY A 251 -17.82 -19.00 32.63
CA GLY A 251 -16.53 -19.21 31.98
C GLY A 251 -15.59 -18.01 32.09
N ASN A 252 -14.36 -18.15 31.59
CA ASN A 252 -13.36 -17.08 31.54
C ASN A 252 -13.30 -16.43 30.14
N VAL A 253 -13.66 -15.14 30.05
CA VAL A 253 -13.65 -14.37 28.79
C VAL A 253 -12.22 -14.04 28.32
N GLN A 254 -11.26 -13.92 29.24
CA GLN A 254 -9.86 -13.56 28.93
C GLN A 254 -9.23 -14.54 27.93
N THR A 255 -9.54 -15.83 28.08
CA THR A 255 -9.04 -16.90 27.22
C THR A 255 -9.48 -16.74 25.77
N ILE A 256 -10.66 -16.14 25.51
CA ILE A 256 -11.11 -15.86 24.14
C ILE A 256 -10.23 -14.79 23.50
N MET A 257 -9.93 -13.70 24.22
CA MET A 257 -9.10 -12.61 23.72
C MET A 257 -7.66 -13.04 23.43
N GLU A 258 -7.12 -13.97 24.22
CA GLU A 258 -5.76 -14.48 24.05
C GLU A 258 -5.58 -15.29 22.76
N ASN A 259 -6.65 -15.89 22.24
CA ASN A 259 -6.66 -16.74 21.05
C ASN A 259 -6.92 -15.98 19.74
N LEU A 260 -7.21 -14.67 19.79
CA LEU A 260 -7.39 -13.85 18.59
C LEU A 260 -6.05 -13.38 18.01
N GLY A 261 -6.02 -13.19 16.69
CA GLY A 261 -4.89 -12.66 15.94
C GLY A 261 -4.36 -11.34 16.49
N LYS A 262 -3.04 -11.11 16.35
CA LYS A 262 -2.34 -9.93 16.87
C LYS A 262 -1.52 -9.25 15.77
N LEU A 263 -1.57 -7.92 15.73
CA LEU A 263 -0.72 -7.13 14.84
C LEU A 263 0.72 -7.08 15.36
N HIS A 264 1.65 -7.55 14.55
CA HIS A 264 3.08 -7.38 14.80
C HIS A 264 3.65 -6.27 13.91
N ILE A 265 4.12 -5.19 14.53
CA ILE A 265 4.72 -4.05 13.82
C ILE A 265 6.24 -4.15 13.98
N SER A 266 6.93 -4.52 12.91
CA SER A 266 8.38 -4.43 12.85
C SER A 266 8.80 -3.02 12.42
N PHE A 267 9.65 -2.38 13.22
CA PHE A 267 10.26 -1.10 12.86
C PHE A 267 11.58 -1.38 12.14
N SER A 268 11.64 -1.08 10.85
CA SER A 268 12.91 -1.01 10.14
C SER A 268 13.58 0.33 10.44
N PRO A 269 14.89 0.36 10.76
CA PRO A 269 15.60 1.62 10.99
C PRO A 269 15.54 2.48 9.72
N ILE A 270 15.24 3.77 9.91
CA ILE A 270 15.19 4.75 8.83
C ILE A 270 16.59 4.82 8.20
N SER A 271 16.70 4.46 6.91
CA SER A 271 17.97 4.38 6.17
C SER A 271 18.57 5.75 5.80
N LYS A 272 17.90 6.85 6.15
CA LYS A 272 18.41 8.21 5.94
C LYS A 272 19.22 8.66 7.17
N PRO A 273 20.36 9.33 6.99
CA PRO A 273 21.07 9.96 8.10
C PRO A 273 20.11 10.94 8.80
N LEU A 274 19.77 10.64 10.04
CA LEU A 274 18.94 11.51 10.86
C LEU A 274 19.79 12.70 11.33
N LYS A 275 19.31 13.92 11.06
CA LYS A 275 19.88 15.11 11.66
C LYS A 275 19.30 15.24 13.07
N LEU A 276 20.15 15.24 14.09
CA LEU A 276 19.72 15.60 15.45
C LEU A 276 19.25 17.06 15.43
N VAL A 277 17.95 17.26 15.64
CA VAL A 277 17.34 18.61 15.68
C VAL A 277 17.51 19.21 17.08
N SER A 278 17.26 18.43 18.12
CA SER A 278 17.35 18.87 19.51
C SER A 278 17.44 17.69 20.48
N LYS A 279 17.96 17.93 21.68
CA LYS A 279 18.02 16.96 22.79
C LYS A 279 17.62 17.67 24.06
N PHE A 280 16.62 17.14 24.76
CA PHE A 280 16.14 17.69 26.02
C PHE A 280 15.89 16.59 27.04
N LYS A 281 15.83 16.96 28.31
CA LYS A 281 15.51 16.04 29.40
C LYS A 281 14.01 15.84 29.47
N CYS A 282 13.55 14.59 29.37
CA CYS A 282 12.12 14.28 29.50
C CYS A 282 11.61 14.74 30.89
N PRO A 283 10.53 15.53 30.96
CA PRO A 283 9.96 15.98 32.22
C PRO A 283 9.18 14.90 32.97
N LEU A 284 8.95 13.74 32.35
CA LEU A 284 8.21 12.61 32.93
C LEU A 284 9.15 11.51 33.41
N LYS A 285 8.74 10.79 34.45
CA LYS A 285 9.42 9.57 34.91
C LYS A 285 8.98 8.36 34.06
N GLY A 286 9.91 7.45 33.79
CA GLY A 286 9.69 6.22 33.00
C GLY A 286 10.04 6.35 31.51
N TYR A 287 9.74 5.31 30.72
CA TYR A 287 9.91 5.32 29.26
C TYR A 287 8.78 6.14 28.61
N PRO A 288 9.06 7.31 28.02
CA PRO A 288 8.01 8.13 27.42
C PRO A 288 7.58 7.55 26.07
N ARG A 289 6.26 7.39 25.88
CA ARG A 289 5.66 7.33 24.54
C ARG A 289 5.65 8.74 23.96
N ILE A 290 5.96 8.83 22.67
CA ILE A 290 6.17 10.09 21.97
C ILE A 290 5.18 10.13 20.82
N CYS A 291 4.40 11.21 20.71
CA CYS A 291 3.55 11.48 19.56
C CYS A 291 3.87 12.88 19.02
N ILE A 292 4.33 12.95 17.78
CA ILE A 292 4.70 14.19 17.10
C ILE A 292 3.43 14.81 16.49
N THR A 293 3.18 16.09 16.76
CA THR A 293 2.09 16.86 16.13
C THR A 293 2.59 17.54 14.86
N LYS A 294 1.69 18.26 14.15
CA LYS A 294 2.02 18.89 12.87
C LYS A 294 3.01 20.06 12.97
N GLU A 295 3.22 20.64 14.16
CA GLU A 295 3.99 21.88 14.35
C GLU A 295 5.37 21.65 14.98
N GLY A 296 5.82 20.40 15.11
CA GLY A 296 7.08 20.06 15.79
C GLY A 296 6.92 19.88 17.30
N ASP A 297 5.73 20.17 17.85
CA ASP A 297 5.40 19.85 19.23
C ASP A 297 5.23 18.35 19.42
N VAL A 298 5.54 17.91 20.63
CA VAL A 298 5.61 16.51 21.00
C VAL A 298 4.79 16.28 22.25
N TRP A 299 3.82 15.37 22.17
CA TRP A 299 3.18 14.82 23.35
C TRP A 299 4.02 13.70 23.93
N LEU A 300 4.33 13.83 25.21
CA LEU A 300 5.02 12.84 26.02
C LEU A 300 4.02 12.21 26.99
N GLY A 301 3.96 10.89 27.00
CA GLY A 301 3.21 10.10 27.98
C GLY A 301 4.14 9.13 28.69
N GLY A 302 4.28 9.27 30.01
CA GLY A 302 5.08 8.35 30.82
C GLY A 302 4.29 7.10 31.17
N TYR A 303 4.92 5.93 31.17
CA TYR A 303 4.28 4.65 31.47
C TYR A 303 3.56 4.63 32.83
N GLU A 304 4.16 5.28 33.85
CA GLU A 304 3.61 5.38 35.20
C GLU A 304 2.83 6.69 35.44
N SER A 305 2.85 7.60 34.48
CA SER A 305 2.27 8.94 34.59
C SER A 305 0.78 8.92 34.22
N ARG A 306 -0.06 9.57 35.03
CA ARG A 306 -1.44 9.93 34.65
C ARG A 306 -1.50 11.32 33.99
N GLU A 307 -0.37 11.82 33.53
CA GLU A 307 -0.25 13.09 32.83
C GLU A 307 0.42 12.91 31.47
N LEU A 308 -0.17 13.56 30.47
CA LEU A 308 0.44 13.87 29.19
C LEU A 308 1.04 15.27 29.27
N VAL A 309 2.27 15.43 28.80
CA VAL A 309 2.96 16.72 28.74
C VAL A 309 3.25 17.03 27.27
N MET A 310 2.73 18.16 26.78
CA MET A 310 3.12 18.68 25.48
C MET A 310 4.40 19.49 25.66
N VAL A 311 5.39 19.20 24.84
CA VAL A 311 6.65 19.96 24.78
C VAL A 311 6.90 20.48 23.37
N ASP A 312 7.59 21.61 23.26
CA ASP A 312 8.11 22.07 21.97
C ASP A 312 9.33 21.23 21.52
N ILE A 313 9.92 21.60 20.39
CA ILE A 313 11.14 20.96 19.85
C ILE A 313 12.36 21.05 20.80
N ASN A 314 12.35 21.96 21.78
CA ASN A 314 13.43 22.16 22.75
C ASN A 314 13.14 21.51 24.11
N GLY A 315 11.99 20.86 24.28
CA GLY A 315 11.57 20.24 25.53
C GLY A 315 10.92 21.20 26.52
N GLN A 316 10.60 22.42 26.12
CA GLN A 316 9.85 23.37 26.94
C GLN A 316 8.38 22.91 27.04
N ALA A 317 7.87 22.76 28.26
CA ALA A 317 6.49 22.34 28.47
C ALA A 317 5.51 23.42 28.02
N LEU A 318 4.70 23.10 27.01
CA LEU A 318 3.64 23.95 26.47
C LEU A 318 2.31 23.73 27.21
N GLY A 319 2.10 22.53 27.76
CA GLY A 319 0.87 22.22 28.50
C GLY A 319 0.86 20.82 29.10
N ARG A 320 -0.05 20.60 30.06
CA ARG A 320 -0.23 19.31 30.74
C ARG A 320 -1.70 18.90 30.73
N ARG A 321 -1.97 17.61 30.52
CA ARG A 321 -3.33 17.05 30.59
C ARG A 321 -3.34 15.79 31.44
N LYS A 322 -4.25 15.73 32.41
CA LYS A 322 -4.50 14.52 33.18
C LYS A 322 -5.35 13.55 32.38
N ILE A 323 -5.00 12.28 32.42
CA ILE A 323 -5.76 11.18 31.82
C ILE A 323 -6.41 10.37 32.95
N GLN A 324 -7.72 10.16 32.85
CA GLN A 324 -8.51 9.47 33.89
C GLN A 324 -8.21 7.97 33.91
N ASN A 325 -8.04 7.37 32.73
CA ASN A 325 -7.65 5.98 32.55
C ASN A 325 -6.20 5.90 32.09
N ARG A 326 -5.48 4.83 32.46
CA ARG A 326 -4.21 4.47 31.85
C ARG A 326 -4.54 3.74 30.54
N PRO A 327 -4.40 4.35 29.35
CA PRO A 327 -4.78 3.73 28.08
C PRO A 327 -3.88 2.53 27.69
N TRP A 328 -2.91 2.18 28.54
CA TRP A 328 -1.80 1.29 28.24
C TRP A 328 -1.63 0.17 29.29
N LEU A 329 -2.61 0.00 30.18
CA LEU A 329 -2.76 -1.16 31.07
C LEU A 329 -3.95 -2.00 30.65
#